data_AF-A0A968S5D2-F1
#
_entry.id   AF-A0A968S5D2-F1
#
_cell.length_a   1.000
_cell.length_b   1.000
_cell.length_c   1.000
_cell.angle_alpha   90.00
_cell.angle_beta   90.00
_cell.angle_gamma   90.00
#
_symmetry.space_group_name_H-M   'P 1'
#
loop_
_entity.id
_entity.type
_entity.pdbx_description
1 polymer ?
#
loop_
_entity_poly.entity_id
_entity_poly.type
_entity_poly.pdbx_seq_one_letter_code
_entity_poly.pdbx_strand_id
1 'polypeptide(L)'
;MALVVATVKHPAEVSAFGRVKESKFNPGQSIQSIKFVSLDGTIEHWATFPSEVTREFKMFDRFLLVPISRGGKDTFDVEVMPNNQPAANNAPSSQPERIASASPAPTAAPEFAGIDIEQKRVIAAWVSGQADLYAFCFLQARRVLSTYEPTPEQVQGCASSLFISTMRKFNLER
;
A
#
# COMPACT_ATOMS: atom_id res chain seq x y z
N MET A 1 -18.96 16.85 19.52
CA MET A 1 -17.96 17.71 18.85
C MET A 1 -16.90 16.80 18.25
N ALA A 2 -16.96 16.55 16.94
CA ALA A 2 -15.92 15.78 16.25
C ALA A 2 -14.75 16.72 15.97
N LEU A 3 -13.64 16.50 16.68
CA LEU A 3 -12.38 17.17 16.38
C LEU A 3 -11.90 16.57 15.05
N VAL A 4 -12.10 17.29 13.95
CA VAL A 4 -11.45 16.96 12.67
C VAL A 4 -9.98 17.28 12.87
N VAL A 5 -9.20 16.28 13.29
CA VAL A 5 -7.75 16.38 13.30
C VAL A 5 -7.34 16.61 11.86
N ALA A 6 -6.84 17.81 11.56
CA ALA A 6 -6.33 18.14 10.24
C ALA A 6 -5.23 17.14 9.91
N THR A 7 -5.49 16.26 8.94
CA THR A 7 -4.53 15.27 8.46
C THR A 7 -3.37 16.02 7.82
N VAL A 8 -2.28 16.21 8.56
CA VAL A 8 -1.10 16.93 8.10
C VAL A 8 -0.50 16.17 6.92
N LYS A 9 -0.50 16.79 5.73
CA LYS A 9 0.15 16.24 4.55
C LYS A 9 1.64 16.55 4.61
N HIS A 10 2.48 15.56 4.39
CA HIS A 10 3.94 15.71 4.44
C HIS A 10 4.50 15.76 3.01
N PRO A 11 5.15 16.84 2.58
CA PRO A 11 5.84 16.86 1.29
C PRO A 11 7.00 15.87 1.34
N ALA A 12 7.13 15.08 0.29
CA ALA A 12 8.13 14.03 0.17
C ALA A 12 8.70 13.97 -1.25
N GLU A 13 9.85 13.32 -1.37
CA GLU A 13 10.53 13.11 -2.64
C GLU A 13 10.88 11.64 -2.88
N VAL A 14 10.98 11.27 -4.15
CA VAL A 14 11.45 9.93 -4.54
C VAL A 14 12.94 9.80 -4.25
N SER A 15 13.28 8.91 -3.31
CA SER A 15 14.65 8.65 -2.87
C SER A 15 15.24 7.37 -3.49
N ALA A 16 14.39 6.38 -3.81
CA ALA A 16 14.86 5.14 -4.42
C ALA A 16 13.78 4.40 -5.21
N PHE A 17 14.22 3.63 -6.20
CA PHE A 17 13.40 2.69 -6.96
C PHE A 17 13.78 1.25 -6.63
N GLY A 18 12.78 0.44 -6.29
CA GLY A 18 12.91 -1.00 -6.17
C GLY A 18 12.97 -1.69 -7.54
N ARG A 19 13.22 -3.00 -7.53
CA ARG A 19 13.17 -3.82 -8.75
C ARG A 19 11.72 -3.97 -9.22
N VAL A 20 11.52 -3.90 -10.54
CA VAL A 20 10.25 -4.29 -11.17
C VAL A 20 10.03 -5.79 -10.96
N LYS A 21 8.82 -6.16 -10.54
CA LYS A 21 8.40 -7.54 -10.28
C LYS A 21 6.99 -7.74 -10.82
N GLU A 22 6.62 -8.98 -11.10
CA GLU A 22 5.23 -9.30 -11.40
C GLU A 22 4.37 -9.21 -10.14
N SER A 23 3.16 -8.69 -10.28
CA SER A 23 2.19 -8.59 -9.19
C SER A 23 1.69 -9.98 -8.82
N LYS A 24 1.78 -10.31 -7.53
CA LYS A 24 1.21 -11.56 -6.99
C LYS A 24 -0.32 -11.57 -6.99
N PHE A 25 -0.95 -10.39 -7.07
CA PHE A 25 -2.40 -10.24 -6.96
C PHE A 25 -3.07 -10.04 -8.33
N ASN A 26 -2.35 -9.47 -9.29
CA ASN A 26 -2.82 -9.22 -10.65
C ASN A 26 -1.86 -9.85 -11.65
N PRO A 27 -2.08 -11.11 -12.08
CA PRO A 27 -1.23 -11.80 -13.05
C PRO A 27 -1.07 -10.98 -14.34
N GLY A 28 0.15 -10.89 -14.88
CA GLY A 28 0.45 -10.06 -16.06
C GLY A 28 0.67 -8.58 -15.78
N GLN A 29 0.42 -8.08 -14.56
CA GLN A 29 0.74 -6.70 -14.18
C GLN A 29 2.15 -6.64 -13.58
N SER A 30 3.04 -5.85 -14.17
CA SER A 30 4.32 -5.52 -13.56
C SER A 30 4.16 -4.37 -12.56
N ILE A 31 4.79 -4.49 -11.40
CA ILE A 31 4.77 -3.51 -10.30
C ILE A 31 6.19 -3.13 -9.90
N GLN A 32 6.34 -1.92 -9.36
CA GLN A 32 7.60 -1.41 -8.83
C GLN A 32 7.34 -0.69 -7.51
N SER A 33 8.16 -1.01 -6.50
CA SER A 33 8.15 -0.29 -5.22
C SER A 33 9.03 0.95 -5.32
N ILE A 34 8.57 2.07 -4.77
CA ILE A 34 9.29 3.34 -4.72
C ILE A 34 9.39 3.80 -3.27
N LYS A 35 10.57 4.28 -2.88
CA LYS A 35 10.81 4.88 -1.57
C LYS A 35 10.60 6.39 -1.65
N PHE A 36 9.73 6.89 -0.80
CA PHE A 36 9.49 8.30 -0.57
C PHE A 36 10.10 8.68 0.78
N VAL A 37 10.78 9.82 0.83
CA VAL A 37 11.31 10.39 2.06
C VAL A 37 10.74 11.79 2.19
N SER A 38 10.16 12.12 3.34
CA SER A 38 9.66 13.47 3.59
C SER A 38 10.80 14.50 3.50
N LEU A 39 10.49 15.74 3.11
CA LEU A 39 11.52 16.78 2.96
C LEU A 39 12.22 17.14 4.28
N ASP A 40 11.58 16.87 5.41
CA ASP A 40 12.17 17.00 6.74
C ASP A 40 12.98 15.77 7.18
N GLY A 41 13.02 14.71 6.35
CA GLY A 41 13.73 13.46 6.61
C GLY A 41 13.11 12.57 7.70
N THR A 42 11.96 12.95 8.25
CA THR A 42 11.37 12.26 9.41
C THR A 42 10.56 11.02 9.04
N ILE A 43 10.02 10.96 7.82
CA ILE A 43 9.15 9.89 7.35
C ILE A 43 9.78 9.23 6.15
N GLU A 44 9.96 7.91 6.24
CA GLU A 44 10.28 7.05 5.10
C GLU A 44 9.09 6.15 4.80
N HIS A 45 8.64 6.14 3.54
CA HIS A 45 7.49 5.36 3.13
C HIS A 45 7.77 4.62 1.82
N TRP A 46 7.47 3.32 1.79
CA TRP A 46 7.52 2.52 0.58
C TRP A 46 6.11 2.31 0.04
N ALA A 47 5.87 2.76 -1.18
CA ALA A 47 4.62 2.50 -1.90
C ALA A 47 4.91 1.69 -3.18
N THR A 48 3.94 0.88 -3.58
CA THR A 48 4.04 0.03 -4.76
C THR A 48 3.04 0.46 -5.80
N PHE A 49 3.51 0.68 -7.03
CA PHE A 49 2.70 1.13 -8.15
C PHE A 49 2.88 0.19 -9.34
N PRO A 50 1.93 0.18 -10.29
CA PRO A 50 2.13 -0.44 -11.59
C PRO A 50 3.36 0.16 -12.29
N SER A 51 4.18 -0.69 -12.92
CA SER A 51 5.42 -0.24 -13.56
C SER A 51 5.19 0.73 -14.74
N GLU A 52 3.98 0.73 -15.30
CA GLU A 52 3.59 1.69 -16.33
C GLU A 52 3.55 3.11 -15.79
N VAL A 53 3.06 3.29 -14.57
CA VAL A 53 2.99 4.58 -13.87
C VAL A 53 4.39 5.01 -13.41
N THR A 54 5.18 4.09 -12.88
CA THR A 54 6.51 4.42 -12.34
C THR A 54 7.55 4.79 -13.38
N ARG A 55 7.32 4.47 -14.67
CA ARG A 55 8.20 4.88 -15.78
C ARG A 55 8.29 6.39 -15.93
N GLU A 56 7.26 7.11 -15.53
CA GLU A 56 7.22 8.57 -15.63
C GLU A 56 7.89 9.24 -14.43
N PHE A 57 8.11 8.51 -13.34
CA PHE A 57 8.66 9.04 -12.11
C PHE A 57 10.17 9.13 -12.20
N LYS A 58 10.72 10.19 -11.63
CA LYS A 58 12.16 10.47 -11.56
C LYS A 58 12.60 10.56 -10.11
N MET A 59 13.90 10.35 -9.91
CA MET A 59 14.52 10.64 -8.62
C MET A 59 14.25 12.11 -8.27
N PHE A 60 13.95 12.38 -7.00
CA PHE A 60 13.62 13.71 -6.47
C PHE A 60 12.29 14.31 -6.96
N ASP A 61 11.46 13.55 -7.68
CA ASP A 61 10.08 13.98 -7.95
C ASP A 61 9.32 14.14 -6.63
N ARG A 62 8.46 15.17 -6.59
CA ARG A 62 7.79 15.60 -5.36
C ARG A 62 6.35 15.13 -5.28
N PHE A 63 6.02 14.59 -4.12
CA PHE A 63 4.71 14.03 -3.78
C PHE A 63 4.28 14.50 -2.39
N LEU A 64 3.04 14.21 -2.04
CA LEU A 64 2.49 14.41 -0.71
C LEU A 64 2.21 13.04 -0.08
N LEU A 65 2.78 12.81 1.09
CA LEU A 65 2.40 11.69 1.94
C LEU A 65 1.19 12.11 2.78
N VAL A 66 0.07 11.43 2.56
CA VAL A 66 -1.19 11.71 3.25
C VAL A 66 -1.43 10.60 4.28
N PRO A 67 -1.45 10.90 5.59
CA PRO A 67 -1.75 9.90 6.59
C PRO A 67 -3.13 9.27 6.34
N ILE A 68 -3.17 7.93 6.28
CA ILE A 68 -4.39 7.16 6.16
C ILE A 68 -4.39 6.06 7.23
N SER A 69 -5.55 5.78 7.81
CA SER A 69 -5.71 4.64 8.72
C SER A 69 -6.43 3.52 7.97
N ARG A 70 -5.73 2.40 7.71
CA ARG A 70 -6.31 1.21 7.07
C ARG A 70 -6.22 0.04 8.03
N GLY A 71 -7.38 -0.44 8.50
CA GLY A 71 -7.47 -1.60 9.39
C GLY A 71 -6.79 -1.39 10.76
N GLY A 72 -6.87 -0.18 11.31
CA GLY A 72 -6.26 0.17 12.60
C GLY A 72 -4.74 0.35 12.55
N LYS A 73 -4.14 0.39 11.35
CA LYS A 73 -2.74 0.76 11.15
C LYS A 73 -2.67 2.10 10.44
N ASP A 74 -1.91 3.02 11.04
CA ASP A 74 -1.59 4.30 10.43
C ASP A 74 -0.49 4.09 9.39
N THR A 75 -0.77 4.51 8.16
CA THR A 75 0.14 4.45 7.02
C THR A 75 -0.01 5.73 6.21
N PHE A 76 0.67 5.81 5.07
CA PHE A 76 0.61 6.97 4.18
C PHE A 76 0.09 6.55 2.81
N ASP A 77 -0.75 7.37 2.22
CA ASP A 77 -1.01 7.37 0.78
C ASP A 77 -0.08 8.36 0.09
N VAL A 78 0.09 8.22 -1.23
CA VAL A 78 0.95 9.09 -2.02
C VAL A 78 0.10 9.86 -3.03
N GLU A 79 0.03 11.17 -2.88
CA GLU A 79 -0.63 12.08 -3.83
C GLU A 79 0.40 12.86 -4.65
N VAL A 80 0.09 13.09 -5.94
CA VAL A 80 0.92 13.96 -6.79
C VAL A 80 0.78 15.40 -6.34
N MET A 81 1.91 16.09 -6.14
CA MET A 81 1.88 17.50 -5.79
C MET A 81 1.49 18.31 -7.06
N PRO A 82 0.57 19.29 -6.96
CA PRO A 82 0.03 20.00 -8.14
C PRO A 82 1.06 20.78 -8.98
N ASN A 83 2.33 20.84 -8.56
CA ASN A 83 3.41 21.53 -9.27
C ASN A 83 4.34 20.60 -10.07
N ASN A 84 4.05 19.30 -10.15
CA ASN A 84 4.88 18.29 -10.85
C ASN A 84 4.28 17.84 -12.20
N GLN A 85 3.27 18.53 -12.74
CA GLN A 85 2.79 18.26 -14.10
C GLN A 85 3.82 18.77 -15.13
N PRO A 86 4.40 17.91 -15.99
CA PRO A 86 5.03 18.40 -17.20
C PRO A 86 3.94 19.07 -18.05
N ALA A 87 4.21 20.30 -18.48
CA ALA A 87 3.35 21.08 -19.36
C ALA A 87 2.98 20.27 -20.61
N ALA A 88 1.79 19.68 -20.63
CA ALA A 88 1.21 19.13 -21.84
C ALA A 88 0.80 20.31 -22.72
N ASN A 89 1.59 20.50 -23.78
CA ASN A 89 1.33 21.23 -25.02
C ASN A 89 0.07 22.12 -25.09
N ASN A 90 0.34 23.41 -25.23
CA ASN A 90 -0.52 24.39 -25.88
C ASN A 90 -1.01 23.90 -27.26
N ALA A 91 -2.33 23.94 -27.49
CA ALA A 91 -2.95 24.57 -28.66
C ALA A 91 -4.49 24.65 -28.47
N PRO A 92 -5.17 25.66 -29.03
CA PRO A 92 -6.06 26.51 -28.24
C PRO A 92 -7.54 26.50 -28.70
N SER A 93 -8.45 26.86 -27.79
CA SER A 93 -9.55 27.79 -28.12
C SER A 93 -10.30 28.30 -26.89
N SER A 94 -10.21 29.62 -26.72
CA SER A 94 -11.30 30.54 -26.37
C SER A 94 -11.85 30.57 -24.93
N GLN A 95 -11.27 31.50 -24.15
CA GLN A 95 -11.85 32.33 -23.07
C GLN A 95 -13.33 32.77 -23.26
N PRO A 96 -13.98 33.49 -22.31
CA PRO A 96 -13.82 33.56 -20.84
C PRO A 96 -15.19 33.59 -20.07
N GLU A 97 -15.13 33.54 -18.73
CA GLU A 97 -15.87 34.42 -17.77
C GLU A 97 -16.52 33.74 -16.54
N ARG A 98 -16.03 34.23 -15.40
CA ARG A 98 -16.72 34.65 -14.16
C ARG A 98 -17.60 33.68 -13.35
N ILE A 99 -17.12 33.49 -12.11
CA ILE A 99 -17.80 33.65 -10.81
C ILE A 99 -19.14 32.91 -10.63
N ALA A 100 -19.14 31.87 -9.79
CA ALA A 100 -19.97 31.82 -8.58
C ALA A 100 -19.70 30.54 -7.78
N SER A 101 -19.58 30.71 -6.46
CA SER A 101 -19.59 29.66 -5.46
C SER A 101 -20.80 28.74 -5.62
N ALA A 102 -20.55 27.45 -5.80
CA ALA A 102 -21.52 26.40 -5.55
C ALA A 102 -20.83 25.28 -4.76
N SER A 103 -21.36 25.01 -3.57
CA SER A 103 -21.00 23.85 -2.74
C SER A 103 -21.07 22.56 -3.59
N PRO A 104 -20.05 21.70 -3.60
CA PRO A 104 -20.24 20.36 -4.12
C PRO A 104 -21.02 19.54 -3.08
N ALA A 105 -22.17 19.06 -3.52
CA ALA A 105 -22.91 17.97 -2.90
C ALA A 105 -21.99 16.76 -2.62
N PRO A 106 -22.31 15.90 -1.64
CA PRO A 106 -21.49 14.75 -1.30
C PRO A 106 -21.33 13.82 -2.51
N THR A 107 -20.12 13.74 -3.04
CA THR A 107 -19.71 12.72 -4.01
C THR A 107 -19.93 11.36 -3.37
N ALA A 108 -20.84 10.58 -3.95
CA ALA A 108 -21.09 9.20 -3.53
C ALA A 108 -19.77 8.42 -3.50
N ALA A 109 -19.52 7.75 -2.38
CA ALA A 109 -18.39 6.85 -2.24
C ALA A 109 -18.44 5.79 -3.36
N PRO A 110 -17.28 5.35 -3.89
CA PRO A 110 -17.25 4.23 -4.81
C PRO A 110 -17.84 3.02 -4.07
N GLU A 111 -18.96 2.54 -4.59
CA GLU A 111 -19.63 1.34 -4.12
C GLU A 111 -18.63 0.20 -4.22
N PHE A 112 -18.19 -0.33 -3.08
CA PHE A 112 -17.34 -1.51 -3.03
C PHE A 112 -18.15 -2.63 -3.67
N ALA A 113 -17.89 -2.94 -4.93
CA ALA A 113 -18.45 -4.11 -5.58
C ALA A 113 -18.07 -5.31 -4.70
N GLY A 114 -19.05 -5.79 -3.94
CA GLY A 114 -18.82 -6.80 -2.91
C GLY A 114 -18.15 -8.02 -3.55
N ILE A 115 -17.19 -8.61 -2.85
CA ILE A 115 -16.59 -9.88 -3.26
C ILE A 115 -17.73 -10.88 -3.47
N ASP A 116 -17.79 -11.48 -4.65
CA ASP A 116 -18.83 -12.44 -5.02
C ASP A 116 -18.79 -13.66 -4.08
N ILE A 117 -19.94 -14.31 -3.90
CA ILE A 117 -20.08 -15.46 -2.99
C ILE A 117 -19.14 -16.59 -3.41
N GLU A 118 -18.98 -16.82 -4.72
CA GLU A 118 -18.09 -17.84 -5.23
C GLU A 118 -16.61 -17.49 -4.98
N GLN A 119 -16.24 -16.22 -5.15
CA GLN A 119 -14.89 -15.73 -4.81
C GLN A 119 -14.57 -15.91 -3.32
N LYS A 120 -15.53 -15.63 -2.43
CA LYS A 120 -15.36 -15.87 -0.98
C LYS A 120 -15.12 -17.35 -0.67
N ARG A 121 -15.80 -18.25 -1.38
CA ARG A 121 -15.64 -19.70 -1.20
C ARG A 121 -14.26 -20.17 -1.63
N VAL A 122 -13.76 -19.69 -2.76
CA VAL A 122 -12.40 -19.98 -3.25
C VAL A 122 -11.35 -19.46 -2.26
N ILE A 123 -11.52 -18.23 -1.77
CA ILE A 123 -10.62 -17.65 -0.75
C ILE A 123 -10.65 -18.50 0.53
N ALA A 124 -11.82 -18.89 1.01
CA ALA A 124 -11.96 -19.69 2.22
C ALA A 124 -11.26 -21.06 2.09
N ALA A 125 -11.41 -21.73 0.95
CA ALA A 125 -10.73 -23.00 0.68
C ALA A 125 -9.21 -22.83 0.66
N TRP A 126 -8.71 -21.79 -0.01
CA TRP A 126 -7.28 -21.48 -0.06
C TRP A 126 -6.71 -21.14 1.33
N VAL A 127 -7.38 -20.25 2.08
CA VAL A 127 -6.97 -19.89 3.46
C VAL A 127 -6.95 -21.11 4.37
N SER A 128 -7.96 -21.98 4.25
CA SER A 128 -8.02 -23.21 5.04
C SER A 128 -6.82 -24.12 4.76
N GLY A 129 -6.40 -24.25 3.50
CA GLY A 129 -5.20 -25.03 3.14
C GLY A 129 -3.89 -24.44 3.69
N GLN A 130 -3.84 -23.12 3.90
CA GLN A 130 -2.66 -22.44 4.46
C GLN A 130 -2.65 -22.43 6.00
N ALA A 131 -3.81 -22.61 6.64
CA ALA A 131 -3.97 -22.50 8.09
C ALA A 131 -3.15 -23.55 8.85
N ASP A 132 -3.12 -24.79 8.38
CA ASP A 132 -2.35 -25.88 9.01
C ASP A 132 -0.84 -25.61 9.00
N LEU A 133 -0.34 -25.09 7.88
CA LEU A 133 1.07 -24.72 7.74
C LEU A 133 1.42 -23.55 8.66
N TYR A 134 0.56 -22.53 8.74
CA TYR A 134 0.77 -21.42 9.66
C TYR A 134 0.73 -21.88 11.12
N ALA A 135 -0.22 -22.75 11.49
CA ALA A 135 -0.31 -23.35 12.82
C ALA A 135 0.96 -24.13 13.19
N PHE A 136 1.51 -24.91 12.24
CA PHE A 136 2.79 -25.59 12.44
C PHE A 136 3.93 -24.59 12.67
N CYS A 137 4.06 -23.54 11.85
CA CYS A 137 5.07 -22.50 12.03
C CYS A 137 4.92 -21.77 13.38
N PHE A 138 3.69 -21.56 13.85
CA PHE A 138 3.41 -20.97 15.15
C PHE A 138 3.86 -21.86 16.32
N LEU A 139 3.60 -23.16 16.25
CA LEU A 139 4.10 -24.12 17.25
C LEU A 139 5.63 -24.17 17.29
N GLN A 140 6.30 -24.13 16.13
CA GLN A 140 7.76 -24.08 16.07
C GLN A 140 8.31 -22.76 16.65
N ALA A 141 7.69 -21.62 16.32
CA ALA A 141 8.08 -20.32 16.88
C ALA A 141 7.99 -20.32 18.41
N ARG A 142 6.89 -20.83 18.99
CA ARG A 142 6.74 -20.98 20.44
C ARG A 142 7.82 -21.85 21.05
N ARG A 143 8.13 -22.98 20.41
CA ARG A 143 9.15 -23.91 20.91
C ARG A 143 10.53 -23.25 20.95
N VAL A 144 10.92 -22.57 19.88
CA VAL A 144 12.23 -21.91 19.77
C VAL A 144 12.37 -20.74 20.75
N LEU A 145 11.30 -19.96 20.92
CA LEU A 145 11.34 -18.78 21.79
C LEU A 145 11.06 -19.09 23.26
N SER A 146 10.63 -20.31 23.60
CA SER A 146 10.24 -20.71 24.97
C SER A 146 11.30 -20.40 26.04
N THR A 147 12.58 -20.34 25.66
CA THR A 147 13.71 -20.05 26.55
C THR A 147 13.74 -18.58 27.04
N TYR A 148 13.07 -17.65 26.36
CA TYR A 148 13.23 -16.20 26.59
C TYR A 148 11.94 -15.49 27.05
N GLU A 149 10.93 -16.25 27.50
CA GLU A 149 9.63 -15.73 27.96
C GLU A 149 9.01 -14.72 26.97
N PRO A 150 8.72 -15.14 25.73
CA PRO A 150 8.38 -14.25 24.64
C PRO A 150 6.96 -13.70 24.77
N THR A 151 6.76 -12.45 24.34
CA THR A 151 5.41 -11.88 24.22
C THR A 151 4.63 -12.56 23.08
N PRO A 152 3.30 -12.58 23.12
CA PRO A 152 2.50 -13.18 22.05
C PRO A 152 2.77 -12.56 20.67
N GLU A 153 3.08 -11.26 20.61
CA GLU A 153 3.44 -10.56 19.38
C GLU A 153 4.78 -11.05 18.80
N GLN A 154 5.76 -11.34 19.67
CA GLN A 154 7.06 -11.87 19.24
C GLN A 154 6.92 -13.28 18.65
N VAL A 155 6.11 -14.12 19.30
CA VAL A 155 5.77 -15.45 18.79
C VAL A 155 5.07 -15.35 17.43
N GLN A 156 4.10 -14.45 17.29
CA GLN A 156 3.38 -14.25 16.04
C GLN A 156 4.28 -13.71 14.92
N GLY A 157 5.18 -12.78 15.23
CA GLY A 157 6.15 -12.25 14.27
C GLY A 157 7.12 -13.32 13.78
N CYS A 158 7.62 -14.16 14.69
CA CYS A 158 8.47 -15.30 14.37
C CYS A 158 7.72 -16.34 13.53
N ALA A 159 6.50 -16.71 13.93
CA ALA A 159 5.64 -17.63 13.19
C ALA A 159 5.38 -17.17 11.75
N SER A 160 5.08 -15.88 11.57
CA SER A 160 4.84 -15.27 10.25
C SER A 160 6.10 -15.29 9.38
N SER A 161 7.26 -15.02 9.97
CA SER A 161 8.56 -15.06 9.29
C SER A 161 8.94 -16.48 8.86
N LEU A 162 8.71 -17.47 9.73
CA LEU A 162 8.89 -18.89 9.42
C LEU A 162 7.94 -19.33 8.30
N PHE A 163 6.66 -18.95 8.37
CA PHE A 163 5.67 -19.28 7.36
C PHE A 163 6.08 -18.77 5.96
N ILE A 164 6.41 -17.48 5.85
CA ILE A 164 6.86 -16.87 4.58
C ILE A 164 8.14 -17.56 4.06
N SER A 165 9.09 -17.86 4.95
CA SER A 165 10.34 -18.52 4.57
C SER A 165 10.10 -19.94 4.07
N THR A 166 9.22 -20.70 4.73
CA THR A 166 8.81 -22.05 4.33
C THR A 166 8.08 -22.05 3.00
N MET A 167 7.10 -21.16 2.82
CA MET A 167 6.37 -21.00 1.56
C MET A 167 7.32 -20.77 0.37
N ARG A 168 8.33 -19.91 0.55
CA ARG A 168 9.35 -19.64 -0.47
C ARG A 168 10.29 -20.83 -0.70
N LYS A 169 10.77 -21.45 0.38
CA LYS A 169 11.77 -22.53 0.30
C LYS A 169 11.22 -23.78 -0.37
N PHE A 170 9.95 -24.11 -0.14
CA PHE A 170 9.30 -25.30 -0.69
C PHE A 170 8.40 -25.00 -1.89
N ASN A 171 8.39 -23.75 -2.37
CA ASN A 171 7.61 -23.30 -3.53
C ASN A 171 6.11 -23.64 -3.42
N LEU A 172 5.54 -23.43 -2.22
CA LEU A 172 4.14 -23.73 -1.88
C LEU A 172 3.19 -22.59 -2.27
N GLU A 173 3.68 -21.56 -2.97
CA GLU A 173 2.88 -20.42 -3.46
C GLU A 173 2.06 -20.76 -4.73
N ARG A 174 1.97 -22.03 -5.13
CA ARG A 174 1.27 -22.50 -6.34
C ARG A 174 -0.16 -22.94 -6.10
#